data_AF-A0A958NZV7-F1
#
_entry.id   AF-A0A958NZV7-F1
#
_cell.length_a   1.000
_cell.length_b   1.000
_cell.length_c   1.000
_cell.angle_alpha   90.00
_cell.angle_beta   90.00
_cell.angle_gamma   90.00
#
_symmetry.space_group_name_H-M   'P 1'
#
loop_
_entity.id
_entity.type
_entity.pdbx_description
1 polymer ?
#
loop_
_entity_poly.entity_id
_entity_poly.type
_entity_poly.pdbx_seq_one_letter_code
_entity_poly.pdbx_strand_id
1 'polypeptide(L)'
;MKDLESILQNFNRNRIVSASDFEKKMEKFQHLFGESINELKVVLDSAQPEQVHKEWWARLIRDWVEDESMPLFIRKFNDKFPRGSEVIHSSGRVLIPCDNGPAHWSFSMCYNDNYIGLPQIKEFLSNDLIPVAFAIKGTEKQSKYRQTKHLIDTPNKKGWKIAHVAPVGLKTRTSLVDIPIETLEEHFRKFMDPMNMFVVPIELSGLAEIPEVIEAFKTEPIGCKRREQKGPFSPV
;
A
#
# COMPACT_ATOMS: atom_id res chain seq x y z
N MET A 1 55.34 -28.06 18.36
CA MET A 1 55.12 -28.38 16.92
C MET A 1 53.79 -29.09 16.63
N LYS A 2 53.30 -30.02 17.49
CA LYS A 2 52.03 -30.73 17.25
C LYS A 2 50.74 -29.87 17.31
N ASP A 3 50.77 -28.71 17.95
CA ASP A 3 49.59 -27.81 18.03
C ASP A 3 49.37 -26.95 16.78
N LEU A 4 50.42 -26.61 16.04
CA LEU A 4 50.30 -25.79 14.81
C LEU A 4 49.75 -26.60 13.64
N GLU A 5 50.09 -27.88 13.53
CA GLU A 5 49.51 -28.78 12.51
C GLU A 5 48.03 -29.07 12.76
N SER A 6 47.61 -29.17 14.02
CA SER A 6 46.20 -29.30 14.43
C SER A 6 45.39 -28.04 14.09
N ILE A 7 45.95 -26.86 14.35
CA ILE A 7 45.33 -25.58 14.01
C ILE A 7 45.26 -25.37 12.49
N LEU A 8 46.29 -25.76 11.74
CA LEU A 8 46.29 -25.69 10.27
C LEU A 8 45.35 -26.72 9.61
N GLN A 9 45.19 -27.92 10.20
CA GLN A 9 44.18 -28.89 9.75
C GLN A 9 42.74 -28.43 10.03
N ASN A 10 42.52 -27.65 11.10
CA ASN A 10 41.21 -27.05 11.38
C ASN A 10 40.95 -25.78 10.54
N PHE A 11 41.98 -25.00 10.20
CA PHE A 11 41.85 -23.89 9.23
C PHE A 11 41.51 -24.38 7.81
N ASN A 12 41.92 -25.61 7.46
CA ASN A 12 41.60 -26.25 6.19
C ASN A 12 40.19 -26.89 6.14
N ARG A 13 39.36 -26.74 7.18
CA ARG A 13 37.96 -27.19 7.22
C ARG A 13 36.94 -26.11 6.86
N ASN A 14 37.38 -24.89 6.56
CA ASN A 14 36.54 -23.93 5.84
C ASN A 14 36.57 -24.26 4.35
N ARG A 15 35.96 -25.39 3.99
CA ARG A 15 35.63 -25.64 2.58
C ARG A 15 34.69 -24.54 2.14
N ILE A 16 35.20 -23.64 1.30
CA ILE A 16 34.37 -22.88 0.38
C ILE A 16 33.41 -23.91 -0.24
N VAL A 17 32.12 -23.75 0.04
CA VAL A 17 31.08 -24.59 -0.54
C VAL A 17 31.26 -24.49 -2.05
N SER A 18 31.28 -25.63 -2.77
CA SER A 18 31.37 -25.57 -4.22
C SER A 18 30.21 -24.72 -4.75
N ALA A 19 30.41 -23.98 -5.85
CA ALA A 19 29.34 -23.15 -6.42
C ALA A 19 28.05 -23.96 -6.62
N SER A 20 28.16 -25.20 -7.09
CA SER A 20 27.03 -26.13 -7.25
C SER A 20 26.36 -26.53 -5.93
N ASP A 21 27.13 -26.73 -4.86
CA ASP A 21 26.54 -27.04 -3.54
C ASP A 21 25.91 -25.81 -2.88
N PHE A 22 26.43 -24.61 -3.19
CA PHE A 22 25.82 -23.35 -2.76
C PHE A 22 24.52 -23.10 -3.51
N GLU A 23 24.48 -23.28 -4.84
CA GLU A 23 23.28 -23.20 -5.67
C GLU A 23 22.17 -24.12 -5.16
N LYS A 24 22.47 -25.41 -4.91
CA LYS A 24 21.48 -26.35 -4.34
C LYS A 24 20.97 -25.92 -2.96
N LYS A 25 21.85 -25.37 -2.12
CA LYS A 25 21.43 -24.83 -0.81
C LYS A 25 20.57 -23.58 -0.96
N MET A 26 20.87 -22.73 -1.94
CA MET A 26 20.08 -21.54 -2.28
C MET A 26 18.71 -21.91 -2.83
N GLU A 27 18.59 -22.88 -3.72
CA GLU A 27 17.30 -23.40 -4.22
C GLU A 27 16.44 -23.93 -3.07
N LYS A 28 17.05 -24.74 -2.18
CA LYS A 28 16.35 -25.25 -0.98
C LYS A 28 15.91 -24.10 -0.06
N PHE A 29 16.76 -23.10 0.15
CA PHE A 29 16.42 -21.94 0.96
C PHE A 29 15.27 -21.15 0.34
N GLN A 30 15.30 -20.90 -0.97
CA GLN A 30 14.22 -20.21 -1.68
C GLN A 30 12.88 -20.94 -1.55
N HIS A 31 12.88 -22.27 -1.65
CA HIS A 31 11.68 -23.07 -1.45
C HIS A 31 11.11 -22.93 -0.03
N LEU A 32 11.94 -23.15 1.00
CA LEU A 32 11.52 -23.01 2.40
C LEU A 32 11.06 -21.58 2.73
N PHE A 33 11.73 -20.58 2.16
CA PHE A 33 11.36 -19.18 2.32
C PHE A 33 9.98 -18.90 1.68
N GLY A 34 9.71 -19.44 0.49
CA GLY A 34 8.40 -19.36 -0.16
C GLY A 34 7.27 -20.00 0.65
N GLU A 35 7.50 -21.20 1.21
CA GLU A 35 6.53 -21.85 2.12
C GLU A 35 6.24 -20.98 3.35
N SER A 36 7.30 -20.44 3.97
CA SER A 36 7.18 -19.55 5.13
C SER A 36 6.42 -18.26 4.80
N ILE A 37 6.59 -17.71 3.60
CA ILE A 37 5.85 -16.52 3.14
C ILE A 37 4.35 -16.84 3.01
N ASN A 38 4.00 -18.02 2.48
CA ASN A 38 2.59 -18.41 2.35
C ASN A 38 1.92 -18.58 3.72
N GLU A 39 2.60 -19.20 4.68
CA GLU A 39 2.12 -19.28 6.06
C GLU A 39 1.95 -17.90 6.69
N LEU A 40 2.94 -17.02 6.49
CA LEU A 40 2.85 -15.62 6.94
C LEU A 40 1.65 -14.93 6.30
N LYS A 41 1.43 -15.10 4.99
CA LYS A 41 0.28 -14.51 4.29
C LYS A 41 -1.04 -14.97 4.92
N VAL A 42 -1.20 -16.26 5.22
CA VAL A 42 -2.41 -16.78 5.88
C VAL A 42 -2.66 -16.09 7.22
N VAL A 43 -1.60 -15.87 8.01
CA VAL A 43 -1.70 -15.14 9.28
C VAL A 43 -2.04 -13.66 9.06
N LEU A 44 -1.48 -13.04 8.01
CA LEU A 44 -1.70 -11.63 7.70
C LEU A 44 -3.03 -11.34 6.99
N ASP A 45 -3.63 -12.34 6.35
CA ASP A 45 -4.90 -12.21 5.66
C ASP A 45 -6.02 -11.83 6.64
N SER A 46 -5.95 -12.24 7.92
CA SER A 46 -6.92 -11.82 8.94
C SER A 46 -6.83 -10.35 9.32
N ALA A 47 -5.74 -9.67 8.96
CA ALA A 47 -5.56 -8.23 9.18
C ALA A 47 -5.95 -7.40 7.94
N GLN A 48 -6.33 -8.04 6.83
CA GLN A 48 -6.81 -7.34 5.64
C GLN A 48 -8.32 -7.11 5.69
N PRO A 49 -8.84 -6.06 5.04
CA PRO A 49 -10.28 -5.92 4.83
C PRO A 49 -10.85 -7.13 4.08
N GLU A 50 -12.09 -7.50 4.37
CA GLU A 50 -12.73 -8.57 3.60
C GLU A 50 -12.90 -8.19 2.12
N GLN A 51 -12.91 -9.22 1.27
CA GLN A 51 -12.95 -9.05 -0.19
C GLN A 51 -14.15 -8.21 -0.66
N VAL A 52 -15.32 -8.39 -0.06
CA VAL A 52 -16.54 -7.64 -0.42
C VAL A 52 -16.39 -6.12 -0.20
N HIS A 53 -15.69 -5.71 0.87
CA HIS A 53 -15.42 -4.29 1.13
C HIS A 53 -14.41 -3.73 0.15
N LYS A 54 -13.38 -4.51 -0.20
CA LYS A 54 -12.42 -4.11 -1.22
C LYS A 54 -13.10 -3.96 -2.59
N GLU A 55 -14.01 -4.86 -2.96
CA GLU A 55 -14.77 -4.78 -4.22
C GLU A 55 -15.70 -3.57 -4.26
N TRP A 56 -16.30 -3.20 -3.12
CA TRP A 56 -17.03 -1.95 -3.01
C TRP A 56 -16.12 -0.74 -3.27
N TRP A 57 -14.97 -0.69 -2.60
CA TRP A 57 -14.02 0.42 -2.75
C TRP A 57 -13.45 0.53 -4.17
N ALA A 58 -13.14 -0.59 -4.82
CA ALA A 58 -12.69 -0.60 -6.21
C ALA A 58 -13.74 0.01 -7.16
N ARG A 59 -15.04 -0.26 -6.92
CA ARG A 59 -16.13 0.38 -7.67
C ARG A 59 -16.21 1.87 -7.37
N LEU A 60 -16.19 2.26 -6.09
CA LEU A 60 -16.24 3.66 -5.67
C LEU A 60 -15.09 4.49 -6.28
N ILE A 61 -13.89 3.95 -6.33
CA ILE A 61 -12.71 4.61 -6.92
C ILE A 61 -12.86 4.74 -8.43
N ARG A 62 -13.44 3.75 -9.11
CA ARG A 62 -13.77 3.89 -10.53
C ARG A 62 -14.76 5.01 -10.76
N ASP A 63 -15.86 5.03 -10.01
CA ASP A 63 -16.89 6.06 -10.13
C ASP A 63 -16.30 7.45 -9.80
N TRP A 64 -15.39 7.53 -8.82
CA TRP A 64 -14.65 8.76 -8.49
C TRP A 64 -13.81 9.24 -9.68
N VAL A 65 -13.04 8.34 -10.30
CA VAL A 65 -12.26 8.70 -11.49
C VAL A 65 -13.16 9.09 -12.66
N GLU A 66 -14.35 8.50 -12.83
CA GLU A 66 -15.25 8.87 -13.92
C GLU A 66 -15.94 10.24 -13.70
N ASP A 67 -16.17 10.66 -12.46
CA ASP A 67 -16.71 11.99 -12.14
C ASP A 67 -15.60 13.06 -12.21
N GLU A 68 -15.49 13.78 -13.32
CA GLU A 68 -14.51 14.86 -13.54
C GLU A 68 -14.59 15.99 -12.50
N SER A 69 -15.73 16.17 -11.83
CA SER A 69 -15.87 17.17 -10.75
C SER A 69 -15.15 16.75 -9.46
N MET A 70 -14.80 15.48 -9.33
CA MET A 70 -14.07 14.95 -8.19
C MET A 70 -12.55 15.16 -8.35
N PRO A 71 -11.88 15.68 -7.31
CA PRO A 71 -10.43 15.87 -7.36
C PRO A 71 -9.68 14.53 -7.28
N LEU A 72 -8.48 14.46 -7.85
CA LEU A 72 -7.61 13.30 -7.73
C LEU A 72 -6.50 13.55 -6.71
N PHE A 73 -6.33 12.63 -5.76
CA PHE A 73 -5.17 12.63 -4.85
C PHE A 73 -3.93 12.12 -5.57
N ILE A 74 -2.89 12.95 -5.67
CA ILE A 74 -1.66 12.58 -6.36
C ILE A 74 -0.49 12.55 -5.37
N ARG A 75 0.18 11.40 -5.27
CA ARG A 75 1.35 11.20 -4.40
C ARG A 75 2.62 11.74 -5.06
N LYS A 76 2.63 13.05 -5.33
CA LYS A 76 3.73 13.83 -5.91
C LYS A 76 3.55 15.29 -5.49
N PHE A 77 4.48 15.79 -4.69
CA PHE A 77 4.43 17.15 -4.13
C PHE A 77 5.83 17.77 -4.08
N ASN A 78 5.89 19.10 -4.07
CA ASN A 78 7.10 19.91 -3.90
C ASN A 78 6.69 21.34 -3.53
N ASP A 79 7.62 22.28 -3.44
CA ASP A 79 7.29 23.67 -3.05
C ASP A 79 6.37 24.40 -4.05
N LYS A 80 6.32 23.97 -5.32
CA LYS A 80 5.37 24.51 -6.32
C LYS A 80 3.99 23.87 -6.23
N PHE A 81 3.94 22.61 -5.81
CA PHE A 81 2.71 21.82 -5.64
C PHE A 81 2.67 21.28 -4.21
N PRO A 82 2.45 22.16 -3.20
CA PRO A 82 2.46 21.77 -1.80
C PRO A 82 1.33 20.79 -1.49
N ARG A 83 1.51 19.96 -0.45
CA ARG A 83 0.45 19.01 -0.08
C ARG A 83 -0.82 19.77 0.34
N GLY A 84 -1.97 19.23 -0.06
CA GLY A 84 -3.28 19.78 0.25
C GLY A 84 -3.67 21.03 -0.55
N SER A 85 -2.86 21.50 -1.49
CA SER A 85 -3.30 22.54 -2.43
C SER A 85 -4.19 21.97 -3.52
N GLU A 86 -5.04 22.80 -4.11
CA GLU A 86 -5.72 22.47 -5.37
C GLU A 86 -4.87 22.94 -6.55
N VAL A 87 -4.57 22.01 -7.44
CA VAL A 87 -3.83 22.26 -8.69
C VAL A 87 -4.76 21.96 -9.84
N ILE A 88 -5.06 22.95 -10.66
CA ILE A 88 -5.91 22.76 -11.85
C ILE A 88 -5.04 22.16 -12.96
N HIS A 89 -5.37 20.94 -13.38
CA HIS A 89 -4.75 20.27 -14.52
C HIS A 89 -5.18 20.91 -15.85
N SER A 90 -4.41 20.71 -16.91
CA SER A 90 -4.74 21.19 -18.26
C SER A 90 -6.09 20.67 -18.81
N SER A 91 -6.55 19.51 -18.30
CA SER A 91 -7.90 18.97 -18.58
C SER A 91 -9.02 19.66 -17.83
N GLY A 92 -8.73 20.60 -16.92
CA GLY A 92 -9.69 21.24 -16.01
C GLY A 92 -9.90 20.50 -14.69
N ARG A 93 -9.40 19.26 -14.57
CA ARG A 93 -9.56 18.47 -13.35
C ARG A 93 -8.70 18.99 -12.19
N VAL A 94 -9.27 18.96 -10.99
CA VAL A 94 -8.53 19.33 -9.77
C VAL A 94 -7.65 18.17 -9.31
N LEU A 95 -6.39 18.46 -9.04
CA LEU A 95 -5.42 17.55 -8.43
C LEU A 95 -5.06 18.04 -7.03
N ILE A 96 -4.94 17.10 -6.09
CA ILE A 96 -4.52 17.38 -4.71
C ILE A 96 -3.22 16.63 -4.45
N PRO A 97 -2.06 17.33 -4.48
CA PRO A 97 -0.79 16.76 -4.05
C PRO A 97 -0.88 16.28 -2.59
N CYS A 98 -0.37 15.10 -2.31
CA CYS A 98 -0.43 14.48 -0.97
C CYS A 98 0.76 13.54 -0.73
N ASP A 99 0.97 13.14 0.52
CA ASP A 99 1.78 11.96 0.84
C ASP A 99 0.91 10.71 0.94
N ASN A 100 1.30 9.69 1.71
CA ASN A 100 0.54 8.46 1.82
C ASN A 100 -0.77 8.59 2.64
N GLY A 101 -1.03 9.74 3.28
CA GLY A 101 -2.21 9.99 4.11
C GLY A 101 -3.53 9.44 3.52
N PRO A 102 -3.88 9.78 2.26
CA PRO A 102 -5.13 9.32 1.65
C PRO A 102 -5.22 7.79 1.51
N ALA A 103 -4.12 7.10 1.22
CA ALA A 103 -4.09 5.63 1.17
C ALA A 103 -4.34 4.99 2.54
N HIS A 104 -3.83 5.61 3.63
CA HIS A 104 -4.14 5.13 4.98
C HIS A 104 -5.62 5.33 5.32
N TRP A 105 -6.20 6.44 4.86
CA TRP A 105 -7.60 6.73 5.06
C TRP A 105 -8.49 5.74 4.30
N SER A 106 -8.25 5.53 3.00
CA SER A 106 -9.07 4.59 2.21
C SER A 106 -9.01 3.17 2.74
N PHE A 107 -7.82 2.70 3.12
CA PHE A 107 -7.65 1.39 3.75
C PHE A 107 -8.44 1.29 5.07
N SER A 108 -8.34 2.30 5.94
CA SER A 108 -9.04 2.28 7.24
C SER A 108 -10.55 2.33 7.08
N MET A 109 -11.05 3.13 6.14
CA MET A 109 -12.48 3.19 5.84
C MET A 109 -12.99 1.86 5.30
N CYS A 110 -12.22 1.21 4.42
CA CYS A 110 -12.51 -0.11 3.89
C CYS A 110 -12.47 -1.20 4.98
N TYR A 111 -11.50 -1.15 5.89
CA TYR A 111 -11.37 -2.12 6.98
C TYR A 111 -12.50 -2.02 8.02
N ASN A 112 -13.02 -0.81 8.22
CA ASN A 112 -14.11 -0.53 9.17
C ASN A 112 -15.50 -0.57 8.49
N ASP A 113 -15.62 -1.24 7.35
CA ASP A 113 -16.88 -1.50 6.63
C ASP A 113 -17.69 -0.23 6.28
N ASN A 114 -17.00 0.89 6.03
CA ASN A 114 -17.66 2.15 5.69
C ASN A 114 -18.01 2.18 4.20
N TYR A 115 -19.27 1.88 3.90
CA TYR A 115 -19.86 1.98 2.57
C TYR A 115 -20.27 3.41 2.25
N ILE A 116 -19.29 4.26 1.92
CA ILE A 116 -19.52 5.63 1.48
C ILE A 116 -19.64 5.71 -0.06
N GLY A 117 -20.32 6.74 -0.54
CA GLY A 117 -20.41 7.14 -1.94
C GLY A 117 -19.79 8.51 -2.20
N LEU A 118 -19.73 8.93 -3.47
CA LEU A 118 -19.14 10.21 -3.87
C LEU A 118 -19.72 11.44 -3.13
N PRO A 119 -21.04 11.54 -2.83
CA PRO A 119 -21.57 12.67 -2.07
C PRO A 119 -20.93 12.81 -0.69
N GLN A 120 -20.78 11.71 0.06
CA GLN A 120 -20.10 11.76 1.37
C GLN A 120 -18.61 12.09 1.23
N ILE A 121 -17.95 11.65 0.15
CA ILE A 121 -16.56 12.05 -0.10
C ILE A 121 -16.45 13.55 -0.37
N LYS A 122 -17.39 14.13 -1.12
CA LYS A 122 -17.48 15.59 -1.32
C LYS A 122 -17.65 16.32 0.02
N GLU A 123 -18.48 15.79 0.92
CA GLU A 123 -18.62 16.31 2.29
C GLU A 123 -17.34 16.18 3.11
N PHE A 124 -16.63 15.05 3.03
CA PHE A 124 -15.36 14.87 3.73
C PHE A 124 -14.27 15.81 3.20
N LEU A 125 -14.24 16.05 1.90
CA LEU A 125 -13.34 17.04 1.30
C LEU A 125 -13.69 18.45 1.77
N SER A 126 -14.95 18.87 1.68
CA SER A 126 -15.37 20.22 2.06
C SER A 126 -15.12 20.54 3.53
N ASN A 127 -15.15 19.52 4.39
CA ASN A 127 -14.88 19.63 5.83
C ASN A 127 -13.41 19.32 6.22
N ASP A 128 -12.50 19.13 5.25
CA ASP A 128 -11.08 18.78 5.50
C ASP A 128 -10.93 17.55 6.43
N LEU A 129 -11.63 16.46 6.11
CA LEU A 129 -11.65 15.22 6.89
C LEU A 129 -10.80 14.10 6.29
N ILE A 130 -10.28 14.27 5.07
CA ILE A 130 -9.38 13.30 4.43
C ILE A 130 -7.93 13.74 4.61
N PRO A 131 -7.06 12.95 5.26
CA PRO A 131 -5.69 13.36 5.53
C PRO A 131 -4.86 13.42 4.24
N VAL A 132 -4.26 14.58 3.97
CA VAL A 132 -3.38 14.79 2.80
C VAL A 132 -1.91 14.69 3.13
N ALA A 133 -1.57 14.72 4.43
CA ALA A 133 -0.20 14.69 4.90
C ALA A 133 -0.03 13.89 6.21
N PHE A 134 1.19 13.42 6.47
CA PHE A 134 1.61 12.95 7.78
C PHE A 134 1.89 14.13 8.70
N ALA A 135 2.54 15.16 8.18
CA ALA A 135 2.80 16.41 8.87
C ALA A 135 2.80 17.56 7.86
N ILE A 136 2.21 18.69 8.26
CA ILE A 136 2.14 19.92 7.48
C ILE A 136 3.39 20.76 7.73
N LYS A 137 4.10 21.12 6.66
CA LYS A 137 5.23 22.05 6.72
C LYS A 137 4.72 23.49 6.88
N GLY A 138 5.58 24.38 7.37
CA GLY A 138 5.24 25.81 7.49
C GLY A 138 4.77 26.42 6.16
N THR A 139 5.41 26.03 5.05
CA THR A 139 5.07 26.43 3.67
C THR A 139 3.84 25.75 3.10
N GLU A 140 3.14 24.89 3.84
CA GLU A 140 1.92 24.21 3.40
C GLU A 140 0.69 24.71 4.20
N LYS A 141 0.87 25.64 5.14
CA LYS A 141 -0.23 26.13 6.00
C LYS A 141 -1.31 26.91 5.25
N GLN A 142 -0.95 27.48 4.10
CA GLN A 142 -1.85 28.18 3.18
C GLN A 142 -2.61 27.25 2.24
N SER A 143 -2.30 25.94 2.22
CA SER A 143 -3.06 24.95 1.48
C SER A 143 -4.50 24.84 1.98
N LYS A 144 -5.41 24.47 1.09
CA LYS A 144 -6.85 24.33 1.38
C LYS A 144 -7.09 23.18 2.35
N TYR A 145 -6.52 22.01 2.06
CA TYR A 145 -6.63 20.81 2.88
C TYR A 145 -5.41 20.67 3.78
N ARG A 146 -5.63 20.42 5.06
CA ARG A 146 -4.57 20.37 6.08
C ARG A 146 -4.73 19.20 7.04
N GLN A 147 -5.75 18.38 6.84
CA GLN A 147 -5.95 17.19 7.64
C GLN A 147 -4.71 16.30 7.63
N THR A 148 -4.31 15.83 8.80
CA THR A 148 -3.15 14.96 8.95
C THR A 148 -3.55 13.57 9.42
N LYS A 149 -2.76 12.55 9.05
CA LYS A 149 -3.08 11.17 9.42
C LYS A 149 -3.20 10.95 10.94
N HIS A 150 -2.51 11.76 11.74
CA HIS A 150 -2.50 11.62 13.20
C HIS A 150 -3.85 11.96 13.83
N LEU A 151 -4.76 12.60 13.09
CA LEU A 151 -6.10 12.96 13.55
C LEU A 151 -7.16 11.92 13.19
N ILE A 152 -6.80 10.88 12.43
CA ILE A 152 -7.68 9.74 12.12
C ILE A 152 -7.14 8.44 12.74
N ASP A 153 -8.00 7.43 12.86
CA ASP A 153 -7.60 6.08 13.25
C ASP A 153 -6.91 5.40 12.05
N THR A 154 -5.60 5.18 12.13
CA THR A 154 -4.79 4.65 11.00
C THR A 154 -4.19 3.30 11.35
N PRO A 155 -3.81 2.48 10.35
CA PRO A 155 -3.20 1.18 10.62
C PRO A 155 -1.89 1.33 11.42
N ASN A 156 -1.11 2.40 11.20
CA ASN A 156 0.10 2.67 11.99
C ASN A 156 -0.16 2.84 13.48
N LYS A 157 -1.28 3.46 13.87
CA LYS A 157 -1.64 3.59 15.30
C LYS A 157 -1.97 2.24 15.93
N LYS A 158 -2.34 1.26 15.11
CA LYS A 158 -2.65 -0.13 15.49
C LYS A 158 -1.46 -1.08 15.29
N GLY A 159 -0.25 -0.56 15.04
CA GLY A 159 0.95 -1.38 14.87
C GLY A 159 1.14 -1.96 13.46
N TRP A 160 0.41 -1.47 12.46
CA TRP A 160 0.47 -1.97 11.08
C TRP A 160 1.14 -0.98 10.12
N LYS A 161 2.02 -1.47 9.24
CA LYS A 161 2.50 -0.75 8.06
C LYS A 161 1.64 -1.15 6.86
N ILE A 162 1.12 -0.16 6.15
CA ILE A 162 0.52 -0.34 4.83
C ILE A 162 1.62 -0.33 3.77
N ALA A 163 1.50 -1.22 2.80
CA ALA A 163 2.26 -1.20 1.56
C ALA A 163 1.35 -1.45 0.35
N HIS A 164 1.86 -1.09 -0.82
CA HIS A 164 1.17 -1.31 -2.09
C HIS A 164 1.72 -2.53 -2.78
N VAL A 165 0.84 -3.32 -3.38
CA VAL A 165 1.19 -4.52 -4.15
C VAL A 165 1.79 -4.14 -5.50
N ALA A 166 1.08 -3.31 -6.26
CA ALA A 166 1.59 -2.66 -7.47
C ALA A 166 2.16 -1.28 -7.10
N PRO A 167 3.31 -0.88 -7.69
CA PRO A 167 3.96 0.38 -7.37
C PRO A 167 3.11 1.58 -7.79
N VAL A 168 3.03 2.57 -6.89
CA VAL A 168 2.23 3.79 -7.06
C VAL A 168 3.05 4.98 -7.59
N GLY A 169 4.39 4.91 -7.59
CA GLY A 169 5.20 6.05 -8.01
C GLY A 169 5.04 6.40 -9.50
N LEU A 170 4.79 7.68 -9.81
CA LEU A 170 4.68 8.21 -11.18
C LEU A 170 5.99 8.13 -12.02
N LYS A 171 7.14 7.84 -11.40
CA LYS A 171 8.47 7.68 -12.04
C LYS A 171 8.85 8.76 -13.08
N THR A 172 8.38 10.00 -12.90
CA THR A 172 8.66 11.10 -13.83
C THR A 172 9.05 12.40 -13.12
N ARG A 173 9.91 13.18 -13.77
CA ARG A 173 10.27 14.56 -13.38
C ARG A 173 9.33 15.61 -13.99
N THR A 174 8.43 15.21 -14.90
CA THR A 174 7.41 16.09 -15.50
C THR A 174 6.62 16.81 -14.41
N SER A 175 6.29 18.08 -14.69
CA SER A 175 5.43 18.90 -13.83
C SER A 175 4.07 18.23 -13.66
N LEU A 176 3.43 18.41 -12.50
CA LEU A 176 2.17 17.73 -12.21
C LEU A 176 1.06 18.08 -13.23
N VAL A 177 1.05 19.32 -13.73
CA VAL A 177 0.06 19.82 -14.70
C VAL A 177 0.27 19.35 -16.13
N ASP A 178 1.44 18.78 -16.43
CA ASP A 178 1.84 18.34 -17.78
C ASP A 178 1.85 16.81 -17.92
N ILE A 179 1.52 16.07 -16.85
CA ILE A 179 1.40 14.61 -16.90
C ILE A 179 0.04 14.28 -17.54
N PRO A 180 -0.04 13.36 -18.53
CA PRO A 180 -1.31 12.97 -19.12
C PRO A 180 -2.34 12.57 -18.06
N ILE A 181 -3.58 13.02 -18.22
CA ILE A 181 -4.64 12.82 -17.21
C ILE A 181 -4.86 11.32 -16.95
N GLU A 182 -4.78 10.49 -17.98
CA GLU A 182 -4.95 9.03 -17.89
C GLU A 182 -3.87 8.41 -17.00
N THR A 183 -2.65 8.97 -17.00
CA THR A 183 -1.57 8.54 -16.12
C THR A 183 -1.85 8.93 -14.66
N LEU A 184 -2.45 10.10 -14.44
CA LEU A 184 -2.83 10.58 -13.10
C LEU A 184 -4.04 9.82 -12.54
N GLU A 185 -4.99 9.46 -13.39
CA GLU A 185 -6.13 8.62 -13.05
C GLU A 185 -5.69 7.20 -12.68
N GLU A 186 -4.81 6.59 -13.47
CA GLU A 186 -4.25 5.28 -13.16
C GLU A 186 -3.39 5.30 -11.88
N HIS A 187 -2.62 6.38 -11.68
CA HIS A 187 -1.93 6.62 -10.42
C HIS A 187 -2.92 6.65 -9.25
N PHE A 188 -4.00 7.43 -9.38
CA PHE A 188 -5.00 7.58 -8.33
C PHE A 188 -5.68 6.25 -7.99
N ARG A 189 -6.05 5.45 -9.00
CA ARG A 189 -6.61 4.10 -8.81
C ARG A 189 -5.67 3.23 -7.98
N LYS A 190 -4.42 3.07 -8.41
CA LYS A 190 -3.41 2.29 -7.67
C LYS A 190 -3.14 2.84 -6.28
N PHE A 191 -3.19 4.17 -6.13
CA PHE A 191 -2.85 4.84 -4.89
C PHE A 191 -3.92 4.65 -3.81
N MET A 192 -5.20 4.75 -4.20
CA MET A 192 -6.33 4.78 -3.27
C MET A 192 -6.97 3.42 -3.04
N ASP A 193 -6.79 2.45 -3.96
CA ASP A 193 -7.52 1.18 -3.94
C ASP A 193 -6.98 0.19 -2.89
N PRO A 194 -7.80 -0.20 -1.88
CA PRO A 194 -7.44 -1.24 -0.92
C PRO A 194 -7.14 -2.61 -1.55
N MET A 195 -7.61 -2.89 -2.78
CA MET A 195 -7.19 -4.07 -3.55
C MET A 195 -5.70 -4.05 -3.87
N ASN A 196 -5.12 -2.86 -4.03
CA ASN A 196 -3.70 -2.68 -4.28
C ASN A 196 -2.89 -2.53 -2.98
N MET A 197 -3.47 -2.85 -1.82
CA MET A 197 -2.82 -2.64 -0.52
C MET A 197 -2.80 -3.91 0.32
N PHE A 198 -1.77 -4.01 1.16
CA PHE A 198 -1.70 -4.99 2.23
C PHE A 198 -1.05 -4.38 3.47
N VAL A 199 -1.27 -5.02 4.62
CA VAL A 199 -0.61 -4.66 5.88
C VAL A 199 0.33 -5.74 6.42
N VAL A 200 1.40 -5.30 7.06
CA VAL A 200 2.33 -6.11 7.87
C VAL A 200 2.55 -5.45 9.24
N PRO A 201 2.94 -6.18 10.30
CA PRO A 201 3.34 -5.57 11.56
C PRO A 201 4.47 -4.55 11.34
N ILE A 202 4.41 -3.41 12.03
CA ILE A 202 5.34 -2.30 11.81
C ILE A 202 6.78 -2.69 12.16
N GLU A 203 6.95 -3.58 13.13
CA GLU A 203 8.22 -4.19 13.54
C GLU A 203 8.84 -5.02 12.39
N LEU A 204 8.00 -5.52 11.48
CA LEU A 204 8.37 -6.30 10.31
C LEU A 204 8.22 -5.50 9.01
N SER A 205 8.26 -4.17 9.10
CA SER A 205 8.05 -3.26 7.96
C SER A 205 9.00 -3.49 6.78
N GLY A 206 10.16 -4.10 7.01
CA GLY A 206 11.10 -4.49 5.95
C GLY A 206 10.55 -5.58 5.02
N LEU A 207 9.66 -6.46 5.50
CA LEU A 207 9.03 -7.51 4.69
C LEU A 207 8.20 -6.93 3.55
N ALA A 208 7.58 -5.77 3.78
CA ALA A 208 6.74 -5.11 2.79
C ALA A 208 7.51 -4.52 1.60
N GLU A 209 8.84 -4.55 1.62
CA GLU A 209 9.71 -4.13 0.51
C GLU A 209 10.29 -5.33 -0.25
N ILE A 210 10.08 -6.57 0.23
CA ILE A 210 10.64 -7.79 -0.35
C ILE A 210 9.74 -8.23 -1.53
N PRO A 211 10.28 -8.36 -2.76
CA PRO A 211 9.50 -8.73 -3.94
C PRO A 211 8.70 -10.03 -3.78
N GLU A 212 9.29 -11.06 -3.16
CA GLU A 212 8.64 -12.35 -2.92
C GLU A 212 7.44 -12.24 -1.98
N VAL A 213 7.52 -11.37 -0.97
CA VAL A 213 6.40 -11.09 -0.06
C VAL A 213 5.30 -10.34 -0.81
N ILE A 214 5.66 -9.30 -1.56
CA ILE A 214 4.71 -8.53 -2.39
C ILE A 214 3.99 -9.45 -3.38
N GLU A 215 4.71 -10.38 -4.01
CA GLU A 215 4.16 -11.33 -4.97
C GLU A 215 3.13 -12.27 -4.32
N ALA A 216 3.38 -12.74 -3.10
CA ALA A 216 2.40 -13.56 -2.38
C ALA A 216 1.07 -12.82 -2.14
N PHE A 217 1.10 -11.49 -1.99
CA PHE A 217 -0.10 -10.67 -1.88
C PHE A 217 -0.76 -10.32 -3.23
N LYS A 218 -0.10 -10.54 -4.37
CA LYS A 218 -0.73 -10.46 -5.71
C LYS A 218 -1.59 -11.68 -6.02
N THR A 219 -1.13 -12.84 -5.57
CA THR A 219 -1.81 -14.10 -5.85
C THR A 219 -2.98 -14.29 -4.90
N GLU A 220 -4.16 -14.62 -5.44
CA GLU A 220 -5.26 -15.10 -4.59
C GLU A 220 -4.77 -16.31 -3.78
N PRO A 221 -5.19 -16.46 -2.50
CA PRO A 221 -4.75 -17.59 -1.69
C PRO A 221 -5.10 -18.90 -2.37
N ILE A 222 -4.08 -19.74 -2.60
CA ILE A 222 -4.24 -21.12 -3.07
C ILE A 222 -4.99 -21.88 -1.97
N GLY A 223 -6.31 -22.00 -2.13
CA GLY A 223 -7.11 -22.97 -1.38
C GLY A 223 -7.48 -22.59 0.04
N CYS A 224 -8.06 -21.41 0.27
CA CYS A 224 -8.98 -21.26 1.40
C CYS A 224 -10.40 -21.58 0.90
N LYS A 225 -10.86 -22.83 1.11
CA LYS A 225 -12.29 -23.16 0.95
C LYS A 225 -13.05 -22.27 1.92
N ARG A 226 -13.69 -21.22 1.39
CA ARG A 226 -14.59 -20.33 2.12
C ARG A 226 -15.56 -21.21 2.91
N ARG A 227 -15.56 -21.12 4.25
CA ARG A 227 -16.72 -21.58 5.00
C ARG A 227 -17.86 -20.68 4.56
N GLU A 228 -18.84 -21.25 3.87
CA GLU A 228 -20.11 -20.60 3.60
C GLU A 228 -20.71 -20.16 4.94
N GLN A 229 -20.54 -18.88 5.29
CA GLN A 229 -21.39 -18.26 6.28
C GLN A 229 -22.69 -17.91 5.57
N LYS A 230 -23.75 -18.67 5.86
CA LYS A 230 -25.11 -18.30 5.50
C LYS A 230 -25.45 -17.00 6.23
N GLY A 231 -25.49 -15.88 5.50
CA GLY A 231 -25.95 -14.60 6.01
C GLY A 231 -27.45 -14.62 6.36
N PRO A 232 -27.92 -13.83 7.34
CA PRO A 232 -29.28 -13.88 7.86
C PRO A 232 -30.24 -12.92 7.13
N PHE A 233 -30.15 -12.82 5.80
CA PHE A 233 -31.06 -11.97 5.03
C PHE A 233 -31.63 -12.73 3.83
N SER A 234 -32.70 -13.47 4.09
CA SER A 234 -33.72 -13.76 3.08
C SER A 234 -34.78 -12.65 3.14
N PRO A 235 -35.16 -12.02 2.02
CA PRO A 235 -36.22 -11.03 2.03
C PRO A 235 -37.59 -11.72 2.18
N VAL A 236 -38.46 -11.08 2.96
CA VAL A 236 -39.91 -11.30 2.99
C VAL A 236 -40.53 -10.67 1.75
#